data_AF-A0A7X9AD51-F1
#
_entry.id   AF-A0A7X9AD51-F1
#
_cell.length_a   1.000
_cell.length_b   1.000
_cell.length_c   1.000
_cell.angle_alpha   90.00
_cell.angle_beta   90.00
_cell.angle_gamma   90.00
#
_symmetry.space_group_name_H-M   'P 1'
#
loop_
_entity.id
_entity.type
_entity.pdbx_description
1 polymer ?
#
loop_
_entity_poly.entity_id
_entity_poly.type
_entity_poly.pdbx_seq_one_letter_code
_entity_poly.pdbx_strand_id
1 'polypeptide(L)'
;MKQTTLIISILSFFFVSNFTYAQKSKNAYEITIKIKNSTDSIIYLANYYGKNQYLKDSAKVDPKNPGTYVFRGEEPLPGGVYIIASQGKARLLEFLVDKNQKFTFETDTLDYLKNIKVKNSPENEAFFDYIKTISNHQMQLSKLNSEYKTAKEGEQKELAKSLKKEITEKQEEIENFTINYIEKNKDLFLSRVLSLSREVKVPEYPKLEDGTVDSTFGWRYYKQNYWMYVDLTDDRLL
;
A
#
# COMPACT_ATOMS: atom_id res chain seq x y z
N MET A 1 -93.55 -11.30 -0.54
CA MET A 1 -92.91 -11.72 -1.80
C MET A 1 -91.44 -11.97 -1.50
N LYS A 2 -91.01 -13.23 -1.66
CA LYS A 2 -89.63 -13.67 -1.48
C LYS A 2 -88.83 -13.27 -2.72
N GLN A 3 -87.66 -12.65 -2.54
CA GLN A 3 -86.62 -12.68 -3.55
C GLN A 3 -85.38 -13.32 -2.96
N THR A 4 -84.92 -14.33 -3.67
CA THR A 4 -83.82 -15.22 -3.38
C THR A 4 -82.59 -14.73 -4.14
N THR A 5 -81.41 -15.08 -3.62
CA THR A 5 -80.10 -15.21 -4.31
C THR A 5 -79.31 -13.91 -4.50
N LEU A 6 -78.08 -13.87 -3.96
CA LEU A 6 -76.85 -14.16 -4.74
C LEU A 6 -75.60 -14.01 -3.85
N ILE A 7 -74.93 -15.12 -3.57
CA ILE A 7 -73.58 -15.15 -3.00
C ILE A 7 -72.61 -14.80 -4.12
N ILE A 8 -71.85 -13.71 -3.96
CA ILE A 8 -70.70 -13.39 -4.82
C ILE A 8 -69.46 -13.30 -3.94
N SER A 9 -68.59 -14.30 -4.11
CA SER A 9 -67.19 -14.28 -3.69
C SER A 9 -66.44 -13.13 -4.36
N ILE A 10 -65.75 -12.30 -3.57
CA ILE A 10 -64.62 -11.51 -4.05
C ILE A 10 -63.44 -11.78 -3.11
N LEU A 11 -62.68 -12.81 -3.47
CA LEU A 11 -61.35 -13.09 -2.96
C LEU A 11 -60.38 -12.25 -3.81
N SER A 12 -60.08 -11.02 -3.38
CA SER A 12 -59.12 -10.16 -4.06
C SER A 12 -57.70 -10.67 -3.85
N PHE A 13 -57.21 -11.40 -4.85
CA PHE A 13 -55.84 -11.85 -5.00
C PHE A 13 -54.97 -10.64 -5.38
N PHE A 14 -54.32 -9.99 -4.41
CA PHE A 14 -53.33 -8.94 -4.67
C PHE A 14 -52.02 -9.57 -5.17
N PHE A 15 -51.91 -9.69 -6.50
CA PHE A 15 -50.69 -10.10 -7.17
C PHE A 15 -49.74 -8.90 -7.34
N VAL A 16 -48.72 -8.88 -6.49
CA VAL A 16 -47.32 -8.49 -6.70
C VAL A 16 -47.03 -7.37 -7.72
N SER A 17 -46.45 -6.28 -7.21
CA SER A 17 -45.22 -5.70 -7.80
C SER A 17 -44.38 -5.09 -6.68
N ASN A 18 -43.73 -5.95 -5.90
CA ASN A 18 -42.56 -5.52 -5.13
C ASN A 18 -41.46 -5.21 -6.15
N PHE A 19 -41.43 -3.97 -6.65
CA PHE A 19 -40.22 -3.40 -7.20
C PHE A 19 -39.21 -3.31 -6.06
N THR A 20 -38.45 -4.39 -5.87
CA THR A 20 -37.18 -4.32 -5.15
C THR A 20 -36.28 -3.40 -5.97
N TYR A 21 -36.29 -2.11 -5.64
CA TYR A 21 -35.20 -1.22 -6.00
C TYR A 21 -33.95 -1.85 -5.42
N ALA A 22 -33.13 -2.46 -6.27
CA ALA A 22 -31.77 -2.83 -5.91
C ALA A 22 -31.11 -1.55 -5.38
N GLN A 23 -30.89 -1.47 -4.07
CA GLN A 23 -30.04 -0.44 -3.50
C GLN A 23 -28.67 -0.63 -4.16
N LYS A 24 -28.31 0.24 -5.10
CA LYS A 24 -26.91 0.35 -5.56
C LYS A 24 -26.07 0.40 -4.30
N SER A 25 -25.20 -0.61 -4.14
CA SER A 25 -24.25 -0.71 -3.04
C SER A 25 -23.65 0.67 -2.78
N LYS A 26 -23.82 1.18 -1.55
CA LYS A 26 -23.21 2.45 -1.13
C LYS A 26 -21.67 2.38 -1.12
N ASN A 27 -21.08 1.20 -1.36
CA ASN A 27 -19.68 0.90 -1.17
C ASN A 27 -18.97 0.36 -2.45
N ALA A 28 -19.44 0.72 -3.65
CA ALA A 28 -18.71 0.43 -4.89
C ALA A 28 -17.34 1.14 -4.95
N TYR A 29 -16.32 0.49 -5.54
CA TYR A 29 -15.03 1.13 -5.82
C TYR A 29 -15.00 1.79 -7.20
N GLU A 30 -14.26 2.89 -7.30
CA GLU A 30 -13.90 3.52 -8.57
C GLU A 30 -12.48 4.10 -8.48
N ILE A 31 -11.54 3.48 -9.18
CA ILE A 31 -10.14 3.94 -9.19
C ILE A 31 -9.82 4.42 -10.60
N THR A 32 -9.54 5.71 -10.73
CA THR A 32 -9.16 6.32 -12.01
C THR A 32 -7.65 6.51 -12.09
N ILE A 33 -7.03 6.00 -13.15
CA ILE A 33 -5.61 6.16 -13.42
C ILE A 33 -5.47 6.95 -14.71
N LYS A 34 -4.79 8.10 -14.66
CA LYS A 34 -4.46 8.90 -15.84
C LYS A 34 -2.95 8.89 -16.04
N ILE A 35 -2.50 8.30 -17.15
CA ILE A 35 -1.10 8.18 -17.52
C ILE A 35 -0.92 8.92 -18.84
N LYS A 36 -0.38 10.13 -18.76
CA LYS A 36 -0.06 10.92 -19.96
C LYS A 36 0.95 10.16 -20.83
N ASN A 37 0.71 10.15 -22.14
CA ASN A 37 1.52 9.46 -23.15
C ASN A 37 1.60 7.93 -22.98
N SER A 38 0.64 7.32 -22.28
CA SER A 38 0.50 5.86 -22.26
C SER A 38 0.02 5.34 -23.61
N THR A 39 0.66 4.29 -24.10
CA THR A 39 0.29 3.57 -25.33
C THR A 39 -0.45 2.26 -25.05
N ASP A 40 -0.67 1.93 -23.77
CA ASP A 40 -1.36 0.71 -23.38
C ASP A 40 -2.85 0.79 -23.77
N SER A 41 -3.38 -0.30 -24.31
CA SER A 41 -4.84 -0.40 -24.58
C SER A 41 -5.62 -0.89 -23.37
N ILE A 42 -4.93 -1.50 -22.41
CA ILE A 42 -5.45 -2.09 -21.18
C ILE A 42 -4.38 -2.09 -20.10
N ILE A 43 -4.78 -1.85 -18.86
CA ILE A 43 -3.93 -2.03 -17.68
C ILE A 43 -4.62 -2.98 -16.69
N TYR A 44 -3.83 -3.53 -15.77
CA TYR A 44 -4.29 -4.51 -14.80
C TYR A 44 -4.17 -3.98 -13.38
N LEU A 45 -5.14 -4.34 -12.56
CA LEU A 45 -5.11 -4.15 -11.12
C LEU A 45 -4.83 -5.50 -10.48
N ALA A 46 -3.79 -5.56 -9.64
CA ALA A 46 -3.47 -6.73 -8.85
C ALA A 46 -3.33 -6.37 -7.37
N ASN A 47 -3.45 -7.35 -6.48
CA ASN A 47 -3.17 -7.19 -5.05
C ASN A 47 -2.10 -8.18 -4.58
N TYR A 48 -1.41 -7.81 -3.51
CA TYR A 48 -0.60 -8.75 -2.74
C TYR A 48 -1.49 -9.64 -1.87
N TYR A 49 -1.08 -10.90 -1.71
CA TYR A 49 -1.53 -11.79 -0.64
C TYR A 49 -0.41 -12.78 -0.35
N GLY A 50 0.17 -12.67 0.84
CA GLY A 50 1.45 -13.24 1.20
C GLY A 50 2.53 -12.86 0.19
N LYS A 51 3.24 -13.86 -0.33
CA LYS A 51 4.30 -13.68 -1.33
C LYS A 51 3.79 -13.56 -2.78
N ASN A 52 2.49 -13.74 -3.01
CA ASN A 52 1.92 -13.85 -4.34
C ASN A 52 1.20 -12.56 -4.75
N GLN A 53 1.06 -12.36 -6.06
CA GLN A 53 0.25 -11.30 -6.66
C GLN A 53 -0.92 -11.91 -7.39
N TYR A 54 -2.11 -11.38 -7.15
CA TYR A 54 -3.34 -11.88 -7.76
C TYR A 54 -3.97 -10.80 -8.63
N LEU A 55 -4.29 -11.15 -9.87
CA LEU A 55 -5.03 -10.27 -10.76
C LEU A 55 -6.43 -10.07 -10.19
N LYS A 56 -6.81 -8.81 -9.97
CA LYS A 56 -8.08 -8.42 -9.38
C LYS A 56 -9.06 -7.86 -10.41
N ASP A 57 -8.58 -7.02 -11.33
CA ASP A 57 -9.41 -6.35 -12.33
C ASP A 57 -8.55 -5.90 -13.54
N SER A 58 -9.20 -5.42 -14.59
CA SER A 58 -8.56 -4.84 -15.77
C SER A 58 -9.37 -3.66 -16.30
N ALA A 59 -8.70 -2.60 -16.75
CA ALA A 59 -9.35 -1.42 -17.32
C ALA A 59 -8.80 -1.14 -18.72
N LYS A 60 -9.69 -1.07 -19.70
CA LYS A 60 -9.35 -0.61 -21.05
C LYS A 60 -9.20 0.90 -21.07
N VAL A 61 -8.37 1.41 -21.97
CA VAL A 61 -8.22 2.84 -22.20
C VAL A 61 -9.56 3.47 -22.60
N ASP A 62 -9.87 4.65 -22.07
CA ASP A 62 -11.04 5.44 -22.46
C ASP A 62 -10.86 5.91 -23.92
N PRO A 63 -11.74 5.50 -24.86
CA PRO A 63 -11.65 5.92 -26.25
C PRO A 63 -11.75 7.44 -26.46
N LYS A 64 -12.35 8.17 -25.52
CA LYS A 64 -12.48 9.64 -25.57
C LYS A 64 -11.32 10.37 -24.92
N ASN A 65 -10.59 9.70 -24.01
CA ASN A 65 -9.51 10.28 -23.23
C ASN A 65 -8.31 9.32 -23.18
N PRO A 66 -7.48 9.26 -24.25
CA PRO A 66 -6.30 8.40 -24.28
C PRO A 66 -5.42 8.55 -23.03
N GLY A 67 -4.96 7.43 -22.50
CA GLY A 67 -4.19 7.37 -21.25
C GLY A 67 -5.03 7.41 -19.97
N THR A 68 -6.37 7.46 -20.06
CA THR A 68 -7.27 7.32 -18.90
C THR A 68 -7.81 5.91 -18.81
N TYR A 69 -7.74 5.33 -17.62
CA TYR A 69 -8.22 4.00 -17.28
C TYR A 69 -9.07 4.09 -16.01
N VAL A 70 -10.20 3.39 -15.98
CA VAL A 70 -11.09 3.41 -14.81
C VAL A 70 -11.50 2.00 -14.43
N PHE A 71 -11.07 1.57 -13.24
CA PHE A 71 -11.50 0.33 -12.60
C PHE A 71 -12.77 0.59 -11.80
N ARG A 72 -13.78 -0.29 -11.93
CA ARG A 72 -15.07 -0.16 -11.24
C ARG A 72 -15.59 -1.52 -10.81
N GLY A 73 -16.09 -1.61 -9.59
CA GLY A 73 -16.80 -2.79 -9.09
C GLY A 73 -17.90 -2.40 -8.10
N GLU A 74 -18.93 -3.23 -8.00
CA GLU A 74 -20.11 -2.97 -7.15
C GLU A 74 -19.81 -3.19 -5.66
N GLU A 75 -18.83 -4.04 -5.35
CA GLU A 75 -18.35 -4.34 -4.01
C GLU A 75 -17.05 -3.58 -3.72
N PRO A 76 -16.79 -3.15 -2.48
CA PRO A 76 -15.55 -2.47 -2.14
C PRO A 76 -14.35 -3.43 -2.30
N LEU A 77 -13.19 -2.86 -2.65
CA LEU A 77 -11.94 -3.60 -2.60
C LEU A 77 -11.55 -3.84 -1.13
N PRO A 78 -11.14 -5.07 -0.77
CA PRO A 78 -10.50 -5.33 0.52
C PRO A 78 -9.30 -4.39 0.72
N GLY A 79 -9.08 -3.95 1.95
CA GLY A 79 -7.91 -3.13 2.26
C GLY A 79 -6.62 -3.92 2.04
N GLY A 80 -5.56 -3.22 1.65
CA GLY A 80 -4.26 -3.84 1.36
C GLY A 80 -3.42 -3.06 0.36
N VAL A 81 -2.33 -3.70 -0.08
CA VAL A 81 -1.40 -3.14 -1.08
C VAL A 81 -1.78 -3.65 -2.47
N TYR A 82 -1.99 -2.72 -3.39
CA TYR A 82 -2.39 -2.97 -4.77
C TYR A 82 -1.34 -2.49 -5.75
N ILE A 83 -1.37 -3.07 -6.95
CA ILE A 83 -0.44 -2.85 -8.04
C ILE A 83 -1.24 -2.46 -9.28
N ILE A 84 -0.81 -1.41 -9.97
CA ILE A 84 -1.16 -1.20 -11.38
C ILE A 84 -0.03 -1.78 -12.25
N ALA A 85 -0.40 -2.65 -13.18
CA ALA A 85 0.51 -3.22 -14.16
C ALA A 85 0.10 -2.85 -15.60
N SER A 86 1.08 -2.66 -16.47
CA SER A 86 0.91 -2.33 -17.88
C SER A 86 0.28 -3.48 -18.67
N GLN A 87 -0.06 -3.22 -19.94
CA GLN A 87 -0.50 -4.26 -20.86
C GLN A 87 0.53 -5.42 -20.96
N GLY A 88 1.82 -5.07 -20.90
CA GLY A 88 2.95 -6.02 -20.87
C GLY A 88 3.22 -6.64 -19.49
N LYS A 89 2.35 -6.42 -18.50
CA LYS A 89 2.48 -6.89 -17.11
C LYS A 89 3.66 -6.31 -16.34
N ALA A 90 4.26 -5.22 -16.83
CA ALA A 90 5.27 -4.49 -16.07
C ALA A 90 4.59 -3.69 -14.97
N ARG A 91 5.17 -3.69 -13.77
CA ARG A 91 4.68 -2.89 -12.64
C ARG A 91 4.84 -1.40 -12.96
N LEU A 92 3.76 -0.63 -12.81
CA LEU A 92 3.76 0.82 -13.02
C LEU A 92 3.80 1.59 -11.70
N LEU A 93 2.91 1.24 -10.77
CA LEU A 93 2.83 1.84 -9.45
C LEU A 93 2.22 0.85 -8.45
N GLU A 94 2.56 1.03 -7.18
CA GLU A 94 1.86 0.42 -6.05
C GLU A 94 1.07 1.48 -5.31
N PHE A 95 0.02 1.09 -4.62
CA PHE A 95 -0.83 2.00 -3.86
C PHE A 95 -1.60 1.24 -2.76
N LEU A 96 -2.15 1.99 -1.82
CA LEU A 96 -2.91 1.45 -0.70
C LEU A 96 -4.41 1.59 -0.93
N VAL A 97 -5.16 0.58 -0.53
CA VAL A 97 -6.62 0.63 -0.41
C VAL A 97 -6.99 0.48 1.06
N ASP A 98 -7.87 1.35 1.54
CA ASP A 98 -8.48 1.24 2.86
C ASP A 98 -9.93 1.79 2.81
N LYS A 99 -10.25 2.83 3.59
CA LYS A 99 -11.60 3.42 3.67
C LYS A 99 -11.99 4.15 2.39
N ASN A 100 -11.03 4.80 1.72
CA ASN A 100 -11.27 5.51 0.47
C ASN A 100 -11.34 4.49 -0.69
N GLN A 101 -12.54 4.30 -1.23
CA GLN A 101 -12.80 3.39 -2.35
C GLN A 101 -12.89 4.12 -3.70
N LYS A 102 -12.80 5.46 -3.68
CA LYS A 102 -12.94 6.32 -4.86
C LYS A 102 -11.86 7.39 -4.88
N PHE A 103 -10.91 7.25 -5.80
CA PHE A 103 -9.79 8.18 -5.91
C PHE A 103 -9.18 8.17 -7.31
N THR A 104 -8.28 9.12 -7.55
CA THR A 104 -7.62 9.28 -8.85
C THR A 104 -6.13 9.45 -8.69
N PHE A 105 -5.37 8.80 -9.57
CA PHE A 105 -3.96 9.08 -9.80
C PHE A 105 -3.76 9.72 -11.17
N GLU A 106 -2.94 10.76 -11.22
CA GLU A 106 -2.51 11.40 -12.47
C GLU A 106 -0.98 11.39 -12.52
N THR A 107 -0.40 10.84 -13.58
CA THR A 107 1.06 10.73 -13.76
C THR A 107 1.42 10.67 -15.26
N ASP A 108 2.67 10.39 -15.60
CA ASP A 108 3.16 10.22 -16.97
C ASP A 108 4.20 9.10 -17.10
N THR A 109 4.50 8.74 -18.35
CA THR A 109 5.45 7.67 -18.68
C THR A 109 6.93 8.05 -18.55
N LEU A 110 7.26 9.32 -18.25
CA LEU A 110 8.65 9.73 -18.03
C LEU A 110 9.13 9.30 -16.66
N ASP A 111 8.29 9.48 -15.65
CA ASP A 111 8.55 9.05 -14.28
C ASP A 111 7.24 8.95 -13.49
N TYR A 112 6.73 7.71 -13.38
CA TYR A 112 5.44 7.44 -12.74
C TYR A 112 5.38 7.94 -11.31
N LEU A 113 6.48 7.84 -10.56
CA LEU A 113 6.53 8.21 -9.14
C LEU A 113 6.70 9.73 -8.99
N LYS A 114 7.67 10.31 -9.68
CA LYS A 114 7.98 11.75 -9.54
C LYS A 114 6.80 12.62 -9.95
N ASN A 115 6.09 12.26 -11.00
CA ASN A 115 5.03 13.06 -11.59
C ASN A 115 3.63 12.71 -11.04
N ILE A 116 3.53 11.76 -10.09
CA ILE A 116 2.23 11.37 -9.53
C ILE A 116 1.58 12.48 -8.73
N LYS A 117 0.29 12.65 -9.00
CA LYS A 117 -0.66 13.48 -8.24
C LYS A 117 -1.82 12.59 -7.81
N VAL A 118 -2.19 12.70 -6.55
CA VAL A 118 -3.30 11.95 -5.96
C VAL A 118 -4.48 12.90 -5.75
N LYS A 119 -5.70 12.40 -5.92
CA LYS A 119 -6.94 13.10 -5.59
C LYS A 119 -7.85 12.18 -4.80
N ASN A 120 -8.42 12.70 -3.71
CA ASN A 120 -9.39 12.02 -2.85
C ASN A 120 -8.85 10.76 -2.14
N SER A 121 -7.56 10.73 -1.82
CA SER A 121 -6.98 9.63 -1.04
C SER A 121 -5.84 10.16 -0.15
N PRO A 122 -6.15 10.63 1.08
CA PRO A 122 -5.14 11.04 2.04
C PRO A 122 -4.11 9.94 2.32
N GLU A 123 -4.58 8.68 2.34
CA GLU A 123 -3.76 7.47 2.44
C GLU A 123 -2.66 7.43 1.37
N ASN A 124 -3.05 7.59 0.10
CA ASN A 124 -2.09 7.52 -1.01
C ASN A 124 -1.29 8.82 -1.19
N GLU A 125 -1.83 9.97 -0.79
CA GLU A 125 -1.08 11.22 -0.71
C GLU A 125 0.12 11.05 0.23
N ALA A 126 -0.10 10.52 1.44
CA ALA A 126 0.96 10.21 2.38
C ALA A 126 1.89 9.09 1.87
N PHE A 127 1.33 8.03 1.27
CA PHE A 127 2.16 6.93 0.72
C PHE A 127 3.13 7.44 -0.35
N PHE A 128 2.67 8.18 -1.36
CA PHE A 128 3.57 8.65 -2.42
C PHE A 128 4.53 9.75 -1.95
N ASP A 129 4.17 10.57 -0.96
CA ASP A 129 5.09 11.52 -0.31
C ASP A 129 6.23 10.78 0.42
N TYR A 130 5.90 9.74 1.18
CA TYR A 130 6.89 8.86 1.80
C TYR A 130 7.79 8.18 0.76
N ILE A 131 7.20 7.56 -0.28
CA ILE A 131 7.95 6.82 -1.30
C ILE A 131 8.90 7.73 -2.09
N LYS A 132 8.49 8.96 -2.41
CA LYS A 132 9.37 9.96 -3.05
C LYS A 132 10.56 10.30 -2.17
N THR A 133 10.32 10.55 -0.89
CA THR A 133 11.36 10.92 0.08
C THR A 133 12.34 9.77 0.29
N ILE A 134 11.83 8.57 0.61
CA ILE A 134 12.66 7.40 0.89
C ILE A 134 13.49 6.98 -0.32
N SER A 135 12.94 7.11 -1.54
CA SER A 135 13.66 6.80 -2.79
C SER A 135 14.87 7.72 -2.98
N ASN A 136 14.76 9.01 -2.62
CA ASN A 136 15.91 9.93 -2.65
C ASN A 136 16.97 9.54 -1.61
N HIS A 137 16.58 9.18 -0.39
CA HIS A 137 17.53 8.71 0.62
C HIS A 137 18.23 7.42 0.18
N GLN A 138 17.50 6.47 -0.40
CA GLN A 138 18.04 5.20 -0.91
C GLN A 138 19.03 5.43 -2.06
N MET A 139 18.75 6.37 -2.97
CA MET A 139 19.69 6.74 -4.04
C MET A 139 21.00 7.30 -3.46
N GLN A 140 20.92 8.20 -2.47
CA GLN A 140 22.10 8.74 -1.79
C GLN A 140 22.90 7.65 -1.06
N LEU A 141 22.20 6.75 -0.34
CA LEU A 141 22.82 5.62 0.33
C LEU A 141 23.47 4.65 -0.65
N SER A 142 22.83 4.39 -1.81
CA SER A 142 23.40 3.55 -2.86
C SER A 142 24.70 4.16 -3.43
N LYS A 143 24.73 5.48 -3.61
CA LYS A 143 25.93 6.19 -4.05
C LYS A 143 27.06 6.04 -3.03
N LEU A 144 26.79 6.31 -1.75
CA LEU A 144 27.77 6.14 -0.67
C LEU A 144 28.31 4.71 -0.59
N ASN A 145 27.44 3.71 -0.72
CA ASN A 145 27.85 2.30 -0.74
C ASN A 145 28.75 1.97 -1.94
N SER A 146 28.46 2.52 -3.12
CA SER A 146 29.31 2.36 -4.30
C SER A 146 30.68 2.98 -4.09
N GLU A 147 30.74 4.21 -3.57
CA GLU A 147 31.98 4.92 -3.26
C GLU A 147 32.80 4.17 -2.20
N TYR A 148 32.14 3.65 -1.16
CA TYR A 148 32.78 2.85 -0.12
C TYR A 148 33.41 1.58 -0.67
N LYS A 149 32.71 0.89 -1.58
CA LYS A 149 33.22 -0.31 -2.25
C LYS A 149 34.48 0.02 -3.07
N THR A 150 34.44 1.09 -3.87
CA THR A 150 35.61 1.53 -4.65
C THR A 150 36.78 1.94 -3.75
N ALA A 151 36.54 2.65 -2.65
CA ALA A 151 37.57 3.05 -1.69
C ALA A 151 38.23 1.82 -1.01
N LYS A 152 37.44 0.79 -0.70
CA LYS A 152 37.93 -0.50 -0.17
C LYS A 152 38.83 -1.24 -1.16
N GLU A 153 38.38 -1.36 -2.42
CA GLU A 153 39.13 -2.04 -3.49
C GLU A 153 40.43 -1.30 -3.83
N GLY A 154 40.42 0.04 -3.77
CA GLY A 154 41.61 0.88 -3.95
C GLY A 154 42.49 1.04 -2.71
N GLU A 155 42.26 0.27 -1.64
CA GLU A 155 43.01 0.32 -0.37
C GLU A 155 43.05 1.70 0.32
N GLN A 156 42.08 2.57 0.05
CA GLN A 156 41.97 3.92 0.60
C GLN A 156 41.36 3.89 2.01
N LYS A 157 42.14 3.44 3.01
CA LYS A 157 41.66 3.14 4.37
C LYS A 157 40.92 4.29 5.06
N GLU A 158 41.46 5.51 5.03
CA GLU A 158 40.82 6.65 5.69
C GLU A 158 39.52 7.09 4.99
N LEU A 159 39.50 7.08 3.65
CA LEU A 159 38.29 7.37 2.89
C LEU A 159 37.20 6.31 3.17
N ALA A 160 37.56 5.02 3.14
CA ALA A 160 36.64 3.94 3.45
C ALA A 160 36.08 4.06 4.88
N LYS A 161 36.88 4.52 5.85
CA LYS A 161 36.43 4.78 7.21
C LYS A 161 35.44 5.95 7.28
N SER A 162 35.70 7.05 6.58
CA SER A 162 34.77 8.19 6.48
C SER A 162 33.44 7.78 5.86
N LEU A 163 33.48 7.15 4.68
CA LEU A 163 32.29 6.71 3.97
C LEU A 163 31.46 5.71 4.78
N LYS A 164 32.10 4.82 5.54
CA LYS A 164 31.39 3.92 6.46
C LYS A 164 30.60 4.68 7.52
N LYS A 165 31.18 5.74 8.08
CA LYS A 165 30.50 6.60 9.06
C LYS A 165 29.31 7.32 8.42
N GLU A 166 29.49 7.90 7.25
CA GLU A 166 28.41 8.57 6.49
C GLU A 166 27.27 7.61 6.12
N ILE A 167 27.60 6.36 5.76
CA ILE A 167 26.61 5.30 5.53
C ILE A 167 25.79 5.03 6.80
N THR A 168 26.43 4.88 7.95
CA THR A 168 25.74 4.66 9.23
C THR A 168 24.85 5.84 9.61
N GLU A 169 25.35 7.07 9.51
CA GLU A 169 24.56 8.28 9.76
C GLU A 169 23.35 8.37 8.81
N LYS A 170 23.54 8.01 7.54
CA LYS A 170 22.45 8.00 6.55
C LYS A 170 21.40 6.93 6.83
N GLN A 171 21.81 5.76 7.31
CA GLN A 171 20.90 4.70 7.74
C GLN A 171 20.07 5.14 8.96
N GLU A 172 20.70 5.78 9.94
CA GLU A 172 20.00 6.34 11.10
C GLU A 172 19.02 7.45 10.71
N GLU A 173 19.39 8.32 9.77
CA GLU A 173 18.50 9.35 9.23
C GLU A 173 17.25 8.74 8.59
N ILE A 174 17.42 7.69 7.77
CA ILE A 174 16.31 6.96 7.13
C ILE A 174 15.37 6.33 8.16
N GLU A 175 15.94 5.66 9.16
CA GLU A 175 15.18 5.00 10.22
C GLU A 175 14.38 6.04 11.03
N ASN A 176 15.02 7.13 11.46
CA ASN A 176 14.37 8.19 12.22
C ASN A 176 13.28 8.89 11.40
N PHE A 177 13.54 9.14 10.11
CA PHE A 177 12.51 9.66 9.20
C PHE A 177 11.29 8.73 9.17
N THR A 178 11.50 7.43 8.98
CA THR A 178 10.43 6.44 8.90
C THR A 178 9.61 6.37 10.18
N ILE A 179 10.28 6.33 11.35
CA ILE A 179 9.61 6.34 12.66
C ILE A 179 8.77 7.61 12.82
N ASN A 180 9.34 8.78 12.56
CA ASN A 180 8.63 10.04 12.67
C ASN A 180 7.45 10.13 11.70
N TYR A 181 7.58 9.55 10.50
CA TYR A 181 6.51 9.50 9.50
C TYR A 181 5.35 8.61 9.96
N ILE A 182 5.65 7.45 10.56
CA ILE A 182 4.67 6.54 11.15
C ILE A 182 3.90 7.25 12.28
N GLU A 183 4.61 7.88 13.22
CA GLU A 183 3.98 8.57 14.35
C GLU A 183 3.07 9.72 13.91
N LYS A 184 3.51 10.49 12.90
CA LYS A 184 2.73 11.60 12.34
C LYS A 184 1.46 11.15 11.62
N ASN A 185 1.44 9.93 11.07
CA ASN A 185 0.35 9.39 10.26
C ASN A 185 -0.32 8.16 10.91
N LYS A 186 -0.26 8.03 12.24
CA LYS A 186 -0.64 6.80 12.98
C LYS A 186 -2.08 6.30 12.73
N ASP A 187 -2.97 7.16 12.27
CA ASP A 187 -4.36 6.85 11.96
C ASP A 187 -4.54 6.21 10.56
N LEU A 188 -3.57 6.42 9.67
CA LEU A 188 -3.55 5.87 8.32
C LEU A 188 -3.16 4.39 8.29
N PHE A 189 -3.63 3.66 7.28
CA PHE A 189 -3.21 2.28 7.05
C PHE A 189 -1.71 2.19 6.69
N LEU A 190 -1.19 3.21 6.00
CA LEU A 190 0.23 3.39 5.68
C LEU A 190 1.13 3.12 6.88
N SER A 191 0.82 3.70 8.04
CA SER A 191 1.66 3.56 9.23
C SER A 191 1.77 2.12 9.72
N ARG A 192 0.71 1.32 9.53
CA ARG A 192 0.73 -0.12 9.80
C ARG A 192 1.60 -0.87 8.80
N VAL A 193 1.46 -0.54 7.50
CA VAL A 193 2.30 -1.11 6.43
C VAL A 193 3.78 -0.78 6.65
N LEU A 194 4.12 0.47 6.94
CA LEU A 194 5.50 0.90 7.21
C LEU A 194 6.07 0.26 8.47
N SER A 195 5.24 0.00 9.48
CA SER A 195 5.67 -0.68 10.71
C SER A 195 6.18 -2.10 10.45
N LEU A 196 5.72 -2.77 9.38
CA LEU A 196 6.23 -4.08 8.98
C LEU A 196 7.71 -4.07 8.55
N SER A 197 8.23 -2.91 8.15
CA SER A 197 9.63 -2.74 7.74
C SER A 197 10.57 -2.37 8.89
N ARG A 198 10.05 -2.20 10.11
CA ARG A 198 10.84 -1.77 11.27
C ARG A 198 11.67 -2.91 11.84
N GLU A 199 12.92 -2.59 12.15
CA GLU A 199 13.82 -3.52 12.84
C GLU A 199 13.66 -3.46 14.36
N VAL A 200 13.67 -4.62 15.01
CA VAL A 200 13.72 -4.72 16.46
C VAL A 200 15.13 -4.32 16.92
N LYS A 201 15.26 -3.11 17.47
CA LYS A 201 16.50 -2.64 18.09
C LYS A 201 16.74 -3.40 19.39
N VAL A 202 17.71 -4.32 19.36
CA VAL A 202 18.17 -5.04 20.54
C VAL A 202 19.00 -4.07 21.40
N PRO A 203 18.66 -3.87 22.69
CA PRO A 203 19.42 -2.97 23.55
C PRO A 203 20.80 -3.54 23.88
N GLU A 204 21.64 -2.73 24.54
CA GLU A 204 22.94 -3.21 25.04
C GLU A 204 22.77 -4.44 25.93
N TYR A 205 23.69 -5.39 25.76
CA TYR A 205 23.55 -6.69 26.40
C TYR A 205 23.84 -6.53 27.89
N PRO A 206 22.96 -7.00 28.77
CA PRO A 206 23.16 -6.89 30.20
C PRO A 206 24.36 -7.73 30.64
N LYS A 207 24.97 -7.32 31.76
CA LYS A 207 26.00 -8.11 32.44
C LYS A 207 25.34 -9.13 33.39
N LEU A 208 25.91 -10.33 33.43
CA LEU A 208 25.60 -11.38 34.40
C LEU A 208 26.24 -11.06 35.76
N GLU A 209 25.87 -11.82 36.80
CA GLU A 209 26.41 -11.65 38.16
C GLU A 209 27.93 -11.79 38.23
N ASP A 210 28.53 -12.57 37.33
CA ASP A 210 29.98 -12.76 37.19
C ASP A 210 30.68 -11.64 36.39
N GLY A 211 29.93 -10.62 35.96
CA GLY A 211 30.41 -9.48 35.19
C GLY A 211 30.57 -9.75 33.69
N THR A 212 30.32 -10.97 33.22
CA THR A 212 30.34 -11.31 31.79
C THR A 212 29.08 -10.82 31.09
N VAL A 213 29.15 -10.63 29.77
CA VAL A 213 27.98 -10.21 28.98
C VAL A 213 27.10 -11.43 28.71
N ASP A 214 25.79 -11.30 28.88
CA ASP A 214 24.84 -12.34 28.51
C ASP A 214 24.76 -12.48 26.97
N SER A 215 25.57 -13.39 26.41
CA SER A 215 25.66 -13.63 24.98
C SER A 215 24.36 -14.12 24.33
N THR A 216 23.41 -14.60 25.14
CA THR A 216 22.13 -15.14 24.68
C THR A 216 20.97 -14.14 24.77
N PHE A 217 21.20 -12.98 25.41
CA PHE A 217 20.18 -11.95 25.60
C PHE A 217 19.58 -11.45 24.29
N GLY A 218 20.43 -11.13 23.30
CA GLY A 218 19.95 -10.58 22.02
C GLY A 218 18.99 -11.51 21.28
N TRP A 219 19.29 -12.81 21.25
CA TRP A 219 18.41 -13.82 20.66
C TRP A 219 17.07 -13.91 21.40
N ARG A 220 17.09 -13.94 22.74
CA ARG A 220 15.85 -13.99 23.55
C ARG A 220 15.00 -12.72 23.36
N TYR A 221 15.64 -11.56 23.39
CA TYR A 221 14.96 -10.27 23.22
C TYR A 221 14.29 -10.19 21.84
N TYR A 222 15.04 -10.51 20.78
CA TYR A 222 14.50 -10.50 19.42
C TYR A 222 13.33 -11.48 19.28
N LYS A 223 13.47 -12.72 19.79
CA LYS A 223 12.40 -13.72 19.74
C LYS A 223 11.13 -13.26 20.46
N GLN A 224 11.27 -12.62 21.62
CA GLN A 224 10.14 -12.10 22.40
C GLN A 224 9.45 -10.91 21.72
N ASN A 225 10.21 -10.10 20.97
CA ASN A 225 9.74 -8.86 20.36
C ASN A 225 9.55 -8.95 18.85
N TYR A 226 9.62 -10.16 18.26
CA TYR A 226 9.62 -10.37 16.81
C TYR A 226 8.40 -9.73 16.12
N TRP A 227 7.23 -9.81 16.76
CA TRP A 227 5.97 -9.27 16.24
C TRP A 227 5.60 -7.89 16.80
N MET A 228 6.51 -7.19 17.50
CA MET A 228 6.15 -5.99 18.28
C MET A 228 5.61 -4.82 17.43
N TYR A 229 5.90 -4.81 16.13
CA TYR A 229 5.44 -3.79 15.18
C TYR A 229 4.38 -4.30 14.20
N VAL A 230 3.89 -5.53 14.40
CA VAL A 230 2.91 -6.16 13.51
C VAL A 230 1.58 -6.29 14.23
N ASP A 231 0.55 -5.65 13.70
CA ASP A 231 -0.83 -5.87 14.16
C ASP A 231 -1.39 -7.15 13.54
N LEU A 232 -1.25 -8.26 14.27
CA LEU A 232 -1.73 -9.58 13.82
C LEU A 232 -3.26 -9.69 13.72
N THR A 233 -4.01 -8.64 14.10
CA THR A 233 -5.47 -8.60 14.00
C THR A 233 -5.96 -7.87 12.75
N ASP A 234 -5.05 -7.27 11.98
CA ASP A 234 -5.38 -6.50 10.78
C ASP A 234 -5.16 -7.33 9.51
N ASP A 235 -6.24 -7.92 8.99
CA ASP A 235 -6.24 -8.75 7.77
C ASP A 235 -5.73 -8.02 6.52
N ARG A 236 -5.67 -6.67 6.54
CA ARG A 236 -5.14 -5.87 5.43
C ARG A 236 -3.63 -6.02 5.26
N LEU A 237 -2.93 -6.55 6.26
CA LEU A 237 -1.48 -6.77 6.26
C LEU A 237 -1.06 -8.14 5.69
N LEU A 238 -2.02 -8.94 5.22
CA LEU A 238 -1.80 -10.31 4.73
C LEU A 238 -1.28 -10.37 3.29
#